data_AF-A0A3G9J5Z8-F1
#
_entry.id   AF-A0A3G9J5Z8-F1
#
_cell.length_a   1.000
_cell.length_b   1.000
_cell.length_c   1.000
_cell.angle_alpha   90.00
_cell.angle_beta   90.00
_cell.angle_gamma   90.00
#
_symmetry.space_group_name_H-M   'P 1'
#
loop_
_entity.id
_entity.type
_entity.pdbx_description
1 polymer ?
#
loop_
_entity_poly.entity_id
_entity_poly.type
_entity_poly.pdbx_seq_one_letter_code
_entity_poly.pdbx_strand_id
1 'polypeptide(L)'
;MTEQQIQYIPKKFSSKYNPGTQFASLFLDNCIGLSKEPPHPTKTEIKNNQVLAGIFVFDHWVHNSDRTKSNILLERLTEGKYDIHMIDHGKCFPGGYKWNKATLQEHDKFKKDSIVHIWTVGMLEDPSILSSYIEQILALPEALIEEVIREIPGDWSVPIQDREALVTYLIVQKKTFADSVYQFAKKYGTSVF
;
A
#
# COMPACT_ATOMS: atom_id res chain seq x y z
N MET A 1 -5.11 19.80 12.42
CA MET A 1 -6.00 19.72 13.61
C MET A 1 -5.52 20.71 14.65
N THR A 2 -6.42 21.57 15.13
CA THR A 2 -6.12 22.61 16.14
C THR A 2 -6.26 22.05 17.56
N GLU A 3 -5.72 22.77 18.56
CA GLU A 3 -5.93 22.46 19.98
C GLU A 3 -7.43 22.37 20.33
N GLN A 4 -8.22 23.30 19.80
CA GLN A 4 -9.68 23.31 19.99
C GLN A 4 -10.33 22.06 19.38
N GLN A 5 -9.85 21.60 18.22
CA GLN A 5 -10.36 20.38 17.60
C GLN A 5 -10.04 19.13 18.43
N ILE A 6 -8.87 19.08 19.07
CA ILE A 6 -8.47 17.96 19.95
C ILE A 6 -9.39 17.87 21.18
N GLN A 7 -9.94 18.97 21.66
CA GLN A 7 -10.87 18.97 22.81
C GLN A 7 -12.19 18.25 22.51
N TYR A 8 -12.58 18.12 21.24
CA TYR A 8 -13.76 17.34 20.83
C TYR A 8 -13.48 15.82 20.76
N ILE A 9 -12.20 15.41 20.80
CA ILE A 9 -11.83 13.99 20.88
C ILE A 9 -12.12 13.49 22.30
N PRO A 10 -12.72 12.30 22.49
CA PRO A 10 -12.94 11.74 23.81
C PRO A 10 -11.66 11.76 24.67
N LYS A 11 -11.76 12.23 25.92
CA LYS A 11 -10.61 12.47 26.82
C LYS A 11 -9.62 11.30 26.93
N LYS A 12 -10.10 10.06 26.78
CA LYS A 12 -9.26 8.84 26.80
C LYS A 12 -8.26 8.76 25.64
N PHE A 13 -8.48 9.52 24.56
CA PHE A 13 -7.64 9.56 23.37
C PHE A 13 -6.94 10.91 23.19
N SER A 14 -7.54 12.01 23.65
CA SER A 14 -7.04 13.37 23.38
C SER A 14 -5.61 13.62 23.87
N SER A 15 -5.17 12.97 24.95
CA SER A 15 -3.80 13.08 25.48
C SER A 15 -2.72 12.51 24.57
N LYS A 16 -3.09 11.77 23.52
CA LYS A 16 -2.16 11.19 22.54
C LYS A 16 -2.00 12.03 21.28
N TYR A 17 -2.74 13.14 21.16
CA TYR A 17 -2.71 14.00 19.98
C TYR A 17 -1.97 15.29 20.27
N ASN A 18 -1.10 15.67 19.34
CA ASN A 18 -0.53 17.01 19.30
C ASN A 18 -1.25 17.82 18.20
N PRO A 19 -1.48 19.12 18.41
CA PRO A 19 -1.90 20.02 17.34
C PRO A 19 -0.91 19.99 16.18
N GLY A 20 -1.42 20.18 14.97
CA GLY A 20 -0.60 20.14 13.76
C GLY A 20 -1.30 19.45 12.59
N THR A 21 -0.55 19.22 11.53
CA THR A 21 -0.97 18.51 10.33
C THR A 21 -1.31 17.08 10.69
N GLN A 22 -2.52 16.65 10.35
CA GLN A 22 -2.97 15.29 10.60
C GLN A 22 -3.22 14.61 9.26
N PHE A 23 -2.94 13.32 9.20
CA PHE A 23 -3.40 12.48 8.10
C PHE A 23 -4.86 12.08 8.35
N ALA A 24 -5.69 12.21 7.32
CA ALA A 24 -7.03 11.66 7.30
C ALA A 24 -7.29 11.08 5.91
N SER A 25 -8.03 9.99 5.85
CA SER A 25 -8.53 9.41 4.60
C SER A 25 -10.01 9.73 4.45
N LEU A 26 -10.48 9.79 3.21
CA LEU A 26 -11.90 9.91 2.92
C LEU A 26 -12.64 8.69 3.50
N PHE A 27 -13.72 8.95 4.24
CA PHE A 27 -14.63 7.90 4.67
C PHE A 27 -15.49 7.46 3.49
N LEU A 28 -15.47 6.16 3.19
CA LEU A 28 -16.27 5.56 2.14
C LEU A 28 -17.43 4.80 2.78
N ASP A 29 -18.65 5.24 2.50
CA ASP A 29 -19.86 4.52 2.89
C ASP A 29 -19.91 3.13 2.21
N ASN A 30 -20.72 2.21 2.76
CA ASN A 30 -20.98 0.89 2.19
C ASN A 30 -19.73 0.01 1.94
N CYS A 31 -18.62 0.30 2.62
CA CYS A 31 -17.42 -0.52 2.60
C CYS A 31 -17.45 -1.60 3.70
N ILE A 32 -17.00 -2.80 3.33
CA ILE A 32 -16.64 -3.87 4.27
C ILE A 32 -15.19 -4.29 4.03
N GLY A 33 -14.50 -4.78 5.06
CA GLY A 33 -13.19 -5.41 4.87
C GLY A 33 -13.32 -6.74 4.13
N LEU A 34 -12.25 -7.21 3.50
CA LEU A 34 -12.24 -8.57 2.95
C LEU A 34 -12.42 -9.60 4.10
N SER A 35 -13.41 -10.47 3.96
CA SER A 35 -13.76 -11.46 5.00
C SER A 35 -12.55 -12.30 5.44
N LYS A 36 -12.48 -12.68 6.71
CA LYS A 36 -11.45 -13.61 7.20
C LYS A 36 -11.64 -15.01 6.62
N GLU A 37 -12.88 -15.45 6.51
CA GLU A 37 -13.27 -16.76 5.99
C GLU A 37 -13.82 -16.65 4.56
N PRO A 38 -13.59 -17.66 3.70
CA PRO A 38 -14.23 -17.74 2.39
C PRO A 38 -15.76 -17.93 2.49
N PRO A 39 -16.52 -17.67 1.40
CA PRO A 39 -16.05 -17.25 0.08
C PRO A 39 -15.62 -15.78 0.04
N HIS A 40 -14.56 -15.49 -0.71
CA HIS A 40 -14.19 -14.14 -1.10
C HIS A 40 -14.85 -13.81 -2.45
N PRO A 41 -15.11 -12.52 -2.76
CA PRO A 41 -15.66 -12.15 -4.05
C PRO A 41 -14.82 -12.71 -5.19
N THR A 42 -15.51 -13.29 -6.17
CA THR A 42 -14.92 -13.77 -7.41
C THR A 42 -14.65 -12.61 -8.36
N LYS A 43 -13.87 -12.88 -9.41
CA LYS A 43 -13.55 -11.88 -10.44
C LYS A 43 -14.77 -11.21 -11.08
N THR A 44 -15.88 -11.94 -11.25
CA THR A 44 -17.11 -11.41 -11.85
C THR A 44 -17.90 -10.52 -10.90
N GLU A 45 -17.61 -10.59 -9.60
CA GLU A 45 -18.26 -9.79 -8.56
C GLU A 45 -17.49 -8.49 -8.27
N ILE A 46 -16.27 -8.33 -8.80
CA ILE A 46 -15.44 -7.14 -8.60
C ILE A 46 -15.36 -6.37 -9.91
N LYS A 47 -15.91 -5.15 -9.92
CA LYS A 47 -16.01 -4.32 -11.12
C LYS A 47 -14.65 -3.78 -11.56
N ASN A 48 -13.81 -3.36 -10.61
CA ASN A 48 -12.50 -2.80 -10.86
C ASN A 48 -11.36 -3.80 -10.59
N ASN A 49 -11.56 -5.10 -10.86
CA ASN A 49 -10.61 -6.17 -10.48
C ASN A 49 -9.16 -5.93 -10.90
N GLN A 50 -8.94 -5.22 -12.00
CA GLN A 50 -7.63 -4.82 -12.51
C GLN A 50 -6.80 -3.97 -11.54
N VAL A 51 -7.41 -3.28 -10.57
CA VAL A 51 -6.66 -2.50 -9.56
C VAL A 51 -5.88 -3.40 -8.60
N LEU A 52 -6.27 -4.68 -8.46
CA LEU A 52 -5.55 -5.65 -7.63
C LEU A 52 -4.10 -5.80 -8.07
N ALA A 53 -3.85 -5.85 -9.39
CA ALA A 53 -2.51 -5.87 -9.96
C ALA A 53 -1.70 -4.65 -9.52
N GLY A 54 -2.31 -3.45 -9.58
CA GLY A 54 -1.69 -2.21 -9.14
C GLY A 54 -1.35 -2.23 -7.65
N ILE A 55 -2.26 -2.69 -6.79
CA ILE A 55 -2.02 -2.82 -5.34
C ILE A 55 -0.83 -3.75 -5.06
N PHE A 56 -0.80 -4.91 -5.71
CA PHE A 56 0.26 -5.89 -5.53
C PHE A 56 1.62 -5.37 -6.00
N VAL A 57 1.67 -4.77 -7.19
CA VAL A 57 2.88 -4.17 -7.75
C VAL A 57 3.38 -3.01 -6.87
N PHE A 58 2.45 -2.15 -6.40
CA PHE A 58 2.76 -1.07 -5.48
C PHE A 58 3.35 -1.58 -4.16
N ASP A 59 2.72 -2.56 -3.52
CA ASP A 59 3.18 -3.13 -2.25
C ASP A 59 4.61 -3.70 -2.35
N HIS A 60 4.96 -4.30 -3.48
CA HIS A 60 6.33 -4.78 -3.76
C HIS A 60 7.33 -3.63 -3.94
N TRP A 61 6.93 -2.53 -4.59
CA TRP A 61 7.78 -1.35 -4.72
C TRP A 61 8.02 -0.64 -3.39
N VAL A 62 7.00 -0.50 -2.55
CA VAL A 62 7.13 0.21 -1.26
C VAL A 62 7.44 -0.71 -0.08
N HIS A 63 7.63 -2.00 -0.29
CA HIS A 63 7.84 -3.00 0.75
C HIS A 63 6.72 -2.99 1.82
N ASN A 64 5.46 -3.01 1.40
CA ASN A 64 4.34 -3.13 2.32
C ASN A 64 4.22 -4.56 2.87
N SER A 65 4.69 -4.76 4.10
CA SER A 65 4.67 -6.05 4.79
C SER A 65 3.32 -6.42 5.42
N ASP A 66 2.32 -5.53 5.33
CA ASP A 66 1.06 -5.63 6.06
C ASP A 66 -0.17 -5.46 5.19
N ARG A 67 -0.08 -5.84 3.91
CA ARG A 67 -1.27 -5.99 3.06
C ARG A 67 -2.10 -7.19 3.53
N THR A 68 -2.91 -6.99 4.56
CA THR A 68 -3.82 -7.98 5.13
C THR A 68 -5.24 -7.77 4.61
N LYS A 69 -6.13 -8.73 4.90
CA LYS A 69 -7.54 -8.69 4.46
C LYS A 69 -8.29 -7.46 4.99
N SER A 70 -7.93 -6.95 6.18
CA SER A 70 -8.52 -5.72 6.73
C SER A 70 -8.04 -4.45 6.05
N ASN A 71 -6.97 -4.51 5.25
CA ASN A 71 -6.38 -3.37 4.56
C ASN A 71 -6.80 -3.31 3.08
N ILE A 72 -7.84 -4.08 2.74
CA ILE A 72 -8.60 -4.03 1.49
C ILE A 72 -10.06 -3.81 1.86
N LEU A 73 -10.68 -2.78 1.29
CA LEU A 73 -12.09 -2.51 1.41
C LEU A 73 -12.82 -2.93 0.14
N LEU A 74 -14.02 -3.46 0.33
CA LEU A 74 -14.99 -3.81 -0.69
C LEU A 74 -16.17 -2.86 -0.54
N GLU A 75 -16.26 -1.88 -1.42
CA GLU A 75 -17.41 -0.98 -1.51
C GLU A 75 -18.53 -1.70 -2.27
N ARG A 76 -19.68 -1.89 -1.63
CA ARG A 76 -20.83 -2.54 -2.28
C ARG A 76 -21.54 -1.57 -3.21
N LEU A 77 -21.61 -1.92 -4.48
CA LEU A 77 -22.32 -1.19 -5.52
C LEU A 77 -23.80 -1.59 -5.57
N THR A 78 -24.64 -0.71 -6.11
CA THR A 78 -26.10 -0.91 -6.25
C THR A 78 -26.46 -2.14 -7.08
N GLU A 79 -25.61 -2.53 -8.03
CA GLU A 79 -25.76 -3.71 -8.89
C GLU A 79 -25.31 -5.03 -8.22
N GLY A 80 -24.97 -5.01 -6.93
CA GLY A 80 -24.53 -6.20 -6.19
C GLY A 80 -23.07 -6.60 -6.42
N LYS A 81 -22.31 -5.79 -7.15
CA LYS A 81 -20.85 -5.92 -7.33
C LYS A 81 -20.08 -5.10 -6.29
N TYR A 82 -18.76 -5.22 -6.33
CA TYR A 82 -17.85 -4.48 -5.46
C TYR A 82 -16.83 -3.65 -6.25
N ASP A 83 -16.50 -2.48 -5.72
CA ASP A 83 -15.25 -1.79 -6.03
C ASP A 83 -14.25 -2.01 -4.89
N ILE A 84 -12.98 -2.22 -5.26
CA ILE A 84 -11.86 -2.42 -4.34
C ILE A 84 -11.17 -1.10 -4.03
N HIS A 85 -10.89 -0.87 -2.75
CA HIS A 85 -10.05 0.21 -2.26
C HIS A 85 -8.94 -0.33 -1.36
N MET A 86 -7.72 0.20 -1.52
CA MET A 86 -6.61 -0.09 -0.60
C MET A 86 -6.51 0.99 0.48
N ILE A 87 -6.28 0.56 1.71
CA ILE A 87 -6.04 1.45 2.85
C ILE A 87 -4.81 1.01 3.63
N ASP A 88 -4.47 1.81 4.65
CA ASP A 88 -3.45 1.51 5.66
C ASP A 88 -2.08 1.09 5.09
N HIS A 89 -1.29 2.11 4.74
CA HIS A 89 0.08 1.98 4.26
C HIS A 89 1.11 2.23 5.38
N GLY A 90 0.70 2.15 6.64
CA GLY A 90 1.54 2.53 7.78
C GLY A 90 2.77 1.63 8.00
N LYS A 91 2.74 0.39 7.49
CA LYS A 91 3.87 -0.56 7.51
C LYS A 91 4.55 -0.75 6.15
N CYS A 92 4.52 0.28 5.31
CA CYS A 92 5.43 0.37 4.17
C CYS A 92 6.87 0.59 4.63
N PHE A 93 7.79 0.25 3.74
CA PHE A 93 9.24 0.37 3.83
C PHE A 93 9.90 -0.59 4.83
N PRO A 94 11.18 -0.96 4.61
CA PRO A 94 11.98 -1.66 5.61
C PRO A 94 11.98 -0.94 6.96
N GLY A 95 11.63 -1.67 8.03
CA GLY A 95 11.41 -1.11 9.37
C GLY A 95 9.96 -0.79 9.71
N GLY A 96 9.03 -0.86 8.73
CA GLY A 96 7.59 -0.65 8.92
C GLY A 96 7.31 0.70 9.60
N TYR A 97 6.52 0.70 10.68
CA TYR A 97 6.20 1.93 11.45
C TYR A 97 7.42 2.71 11.97
N LYS A 98 8.61 2.09 11.99
CA LYS A 98 9.85 2.67 12.53
C LYS A 98 10.95 2.78 11.48
N TRP A 99 10.57 2.82 10.21
CA TRP A 99 11.53 3.03 9.14
C TRP A 99 12.41 4.25 9.42
N ASN A 100 13.69 4.12 9.11
CA ASN A 100 14.69 5.17 9.24
C ASN A 100 15.85 4.86 8.28
N LYS A 101 16.85 5.74 8.19
CA LYS A 101 18.00 5.55 7.31
C LYS A 101 18.67 4.20 7.44
N ALA A 102 18.82 3.66 8.64
CA ALA A 102 19.48 2.36 8.85
C ALA A 102 18.62 1.21 8.33
N THR A 103 17.33 1.18 8.67
CA THR A 103 16.43 0.10 8.21
C THR A 103 16.24 0.13 6.69
N LEU A 104 16.19 1.31 6.08
CA LEU A 104 16.06 1.48 4.63
C LEU A 104 17.29 0.98 3.84
N GLN A 105 18.44 0.82 4.50
CA GLN A 105 19.64 0.21 3.92
C GLN A 105 19.65 -1.32 4.04
N GLU A 106 18.73 -1.91 4.80
CA GLU A 106 18.59 -3.35 4.91
C GLU A 106 17.91 -3.90 3.66
N HIS A 107 18.65 -4.71 2.90
CA HIS A 107 18.13 -5.40 1.71
C HIS A 107 17.41 -6.70 2.08
N ASP A 108 16.54 -6.66 3.08
CA ASP A 108 15.76 -7.83 3.42
C ASP A 108 14.79 -8.15 2.29
N LYS A 109 14.76 -9.43 1.88
CA LYS A 109 13.82 -9.89 0.86
C LYS A 109 12.40 -9.59 1.34
N PHE A 110 11.52 -9.14 0.44
CA PHE A 110 10.08 -9.05 0.70
C PHE A 110 9.56 -10.46 1.05
N LYS A 111 9.44 -10.74 2.35
CA LYS A 111 9.45 -12.13 2.87
C LYS A 111 8.07 -12.69 3.20
N LYS A 112 6.99 -11.96 2.94
CA LYS A 112 5.66 -12.40 3.37
C LYS A 112 4.81 -12.82 2.18
N ASP A 113 4.58 -14.12 2.08
CA ASP A 113 3.52 -14.69 1.25
C ASP A 113 2.15 -14.26 1.82
N SER A 114 1.69 -13.05 1.46
CA SER A 114 0.40 -12.55 1.94
C SER A 114 -0.75 -13.27 1.25
N ILE A 115 -1.75 -13.69 2.03
CA ILE A 115 -2.99 -14.26 1.50
C ILE A 115 -3.71 -13.30 0.54
N VAL A 116 -3.58 -11.99 0.75
CA VAL A 116 -4.16 -10.99 -0.17
C VAL A 116 -3.39 -10.97 -1.49
N HIS A 117 -2.06 -11.03 -1.46
CA HIS A 117 -1.25 -11.08 -2.69
C HIS A 117 -1.48 -12.38 -3.46
N ILE A 118 -1.61 -13.51 -2.78
CA ILE A 118 -1.98 -14.80 -3.40
C ILE A 118 -3.36 -14.70 -4.04
N TRP A 119 -4.36 -14.17 -3.31
CA TRP A 119 -5.70 -13.95 -3.84
C TRP A 119 -5.68 -13.02 -5.04
N THR A 120 -4.96 -11.90 -4.99
CA THR A 120 -4.77 -10.97 -6.10
C THR A 120 -4.25 -11.69 -7.34
N VAL A 121 -3.17 -12.46 -7.23
CA VAL A 121 -2.57 -13.16 -8.37
C VAL A 121 -3.55 -14.18 -8.96
N GLY A 122 -4.31 -14.89 -8.12
CA GLY A 122 -5.36 -15.81 -8.58
C GLY A 122 -6.58 -15.12 -9.24
N MET A 123 -6.72 -13.81 -9.09
CA MET A 123 -7.81 -13.01 -9.66
C MET A 123 -7.44 -12.35 -11.00
N LEU A 124 -6.17 -12.41 -11.41
CA LEU A 124 -5.71 -11.82 -12.66
C LEU A 124 -6.17 -12.66 -13.85
N GLU A 125 -6.84 -12.02 -14.80
CA GLU A 125 -7.25 -12.68 -16.06
C GLU A 125 -6.11 -12.74 -17.07
N ASP A 126 -5.31 -11.68 -17.13
CA ASP A 126 -4.13 -11.57 -17.97
C ASP A 126 -2.95 -11.10 -17.11
N PRO A 127 -1.93 -11.94 -16.87
CA PRO A 127 -0.73 -11.55 -16.14
C PRO A 127 0.01 -10.35 -16.74
N SER A 128 -0.19 -10.03 -18.03
CA SER A 128 0.44 -8.88 -18.69
C SER A 128 0.09 -7.55 -18.03
N ILE A 129 -1.03 -7.46 -17.30
CA ILE A 129 -1.41 -6.25 -16.59
C ILE A 129 -0.40 -5.89 -15.48
N LEU A 130 0.31 -6.88 -14.93
CA LEU A 130 1.41 -6.63 -13.99
C LEU A 130 2.50 -5.78 -14.64
N SER A 131 2.86 -6.09 -15.89
CA SER A 131 3.84 -5.33 -16.66
C SER A 131 3.40 -3.88 -16.84
N SER A 132 2.12 -3.63 -17.12
CA SER A 132 1.59 -2.27 -17.26
C SER A 132 1.75 -1.43 -15.97
N TYR A 133 1.48 -2.00 -14.80
CA TYR A 133 1.70 -1.30 -13.52
C TYR A 133 3.19 -1.18 -13.15
N ILE A 134 4.01 -2.18 -13.50
CA ILE A 134 5.47 -2.09 -13.32
C ILE A 134 6.01 -0.93 -14.16
N GLU A 135 5.63 -0.84 -15.43
CA GLU A 135 6.03 0.25 -16.33
C GLU A 135 5.60 1.61 -15.81
N GLN A 136 4.39 1.74 -15.25
CA GLN A 136 3.96 2.98 -14.60
C GLN A 136 4.89 3.39 -13.45
N ILE A 137 5.24 2.48 -12.54
CA ILE A 137 6.18 2.76 -11.45
C ILE A 137 7.58 3.10 -11.99
N LEU A 138 8.06 2.36 -12.99
CA LEU A 138 9.35 2.61 -13.64
C LEU A 138 9.38 3.98 -14.33
N ALA A 139 8.27 4.42 -14.91
CA ALA A 139 8.12 5.70 -15.58
C ALA A 139 7.98 6.89 -14.61
N LEU A 140 7.67 6.67 -13.32
CA LEU A 140 7.58 7.75 -12.32
C LEU A 140 8.88 8.57 -12.27
N PRO A 141 8.87 9.88 -12.59
CA PRO A 141 10.04 10.73 -12.48
C PRO A 141 10.61 10.74 -11.05
N GLU A 142 11.92 10.65 -10.91
CA GLU A 142 12.60 10.73 -9.61
C GLU A 142 12.28 12.05 -8.89
N ALA A 143 12.15 13.15 -9.64
CA ALA A 143 11.75 14.45 -9.12
C ALA A 143 10.36 14.44 -8.44
N LEU A 144 9.40 13.64 -8.91
CA LEU A 144 8.10 13.51 -8.25
C LEU A 144 8.20 12.72 -6.94
N ILE A 145 9.09 11.73 -6.88
CA ILE A 145 9.37 10.99 -5.63
C ILE A 145 9.97 11.96 -4.60
N GLU A 146 10.98 12.74 -5.02
CA GLU A 146 11.60 13.76 -4.17
C GLU A 146 10.61 14.80 -3.68
N GLU A 147 9.74 15.29 -4.57
CA GLU A 147 8.71 16.27 -4.24
C GLU A 147 7.75 15.76 -3.16
N VAL A 148 7.18 14.57 -3.34
CA VAL A 148 6.25 13.98 -2.37
C VAL A 148 6.91 13.77 -1.00
N ILE A 149 8.16 13.30 -0.96
CA ILE A 149 8.88 13.10 0.32
C ILE A 149 9.25 14.45 0.98
N ARG A 150 9.55 15.48 0.19
CA ARG A 150 9.80 16.83 0.68
C ARG A 150 8.54 17.45 1.30
N GLU A 151 7.36 17.14 0.76
CA GLU A 151 6.07 17.62 1.26
C GLU A 151 5.60 16.99 2.57
N ILE A 152 6.30 15.97 3.10
CA ILE A 152 5.99 15.43 4.43
C ILE A 152 5.98 16.59 5.44
N PRO A 153 4.90 16.81 6.20
CA PRO A 153 4.79 17.95 7.10
C PRO A 153 5.94 18.05 8.09
N GLY A 154 6.43 19.26 8.35
CA GLY A 154 7.57 19.48 9.26
C GLY A 154 7.26 19.07 10.71
N ASP A 155 6.00 19.23 11.13
CA ASP A 155 5.52 18.86 12.46
C ASP A 155 5.38 17.35 12.67
N TRP A 156 5.51 16.53 11.63
CA TRP A 156 5.61 15.07 11.76
C TRP A 156 7.01 14.63 12.24
N SER A 157 7.96 15.55 12.34
CA SER A 157 9.28 15.34 12.94
C SER A 157 10.11 14.20 12.32
N VAL A 158 9.90 13.93 11.02
CA VAL A 158 10.71 12.98 10.25
C VAL A 158 12.08 13.60 9.94
N PRO A 159 13.21 13.06 10.43
CA PRO A 159 14.54 13.63 10.21
C PRO A 159 14.92 13.74 8.73
N ILE A 160 15.67 14.78 8.37
CA ILE A 160 16.08 15.02 6.97
C ILE A 160 16.85 13.83 6.37
N GLN A 161 17.76 13.25 7.15
CA GLN A 161 18.53 12.06 6.74
C GLN A 161 17.66 10.83 6.45
N ASP A 162 16.52 10.70 7.13
CA ASP A 162 15.59 9.59 6.92
C ASP A 162 14.74 9.84 5.67
N ARG A 163 14.35 11.10 5.41
CA ARG A 163 13.68 11.52 4.16
C ARG A 163 14.58 11.28 2.94
N GLU A 164 15.83 11.72 2.99
CA GLU A 164 16.82 11.50 1.93
C GLU A 164 17.07 10.01 1.68
N ALA A 165 17.15 9.22 2.75
CA ALA A 165 17.29 7.77 2.66
C ALA A 165 16.05 7.11 2.03
N LEU A 166 14.84 7.62 2.32
CA LEU A 166 13.60 7.10 1.75
C LEU A 166 13.50 7.39 0.24
N VAL A 167 13.88 8.58 -0.20
CA VAL A 167 14.00 8.91 -1.64
C VAL A 167 14.96 7.93 -2.31
N THR A 168 16.17 7.80 -1.75
CA THR A 168 17.20 6.89 -2.28
C THR A 168 16.69 5.46 -2.36
N TYR A 169 16.03 4.99 -1.30
CA TYR A 169 15.43 3.66 -1.24
C TYR A 169 14.41 3.45 -2.37
N LEU A 170 13.45 4.35 -2.54
CA LEU A 170 12.40 4.23 -3.55
C LEU A 170 12.97 4.22 -4.98
N ILE A 171 13.96 5.05 -5.27
CA ILE A 171 14.65 5.11 -6.57
C ILE A 171 15.43 3.81 -6.83
N VAL A 172 16.16 3.31 -5.83
CA VAL A 172 16.90 2.05 -5.97
C VAL A 172 15.95 0.88 -6.14
N GLN A 173 14.87 0.82 -5.35
CA GLN A 173 13.90 -0.25 -5.35
C GLN A 173 13.16 -0.34 -6.69
N LYS A 174 12.98 0.78 -7.43
CA LYS A 174 12.48 0.76 -8.82
C LYS A 174 13.27 -0.17 -9.74
N LYS A 175 14.56 -0.40 -9.48
CA LYS A 175 15.42 -1.23 -10.34
C LYS A 175 15.23 -2.73 -10.13
N THR A 176 14.66 -3.15 -8.99
CA THR A 176 14.66 -4.56 -8.57
C THR A 176 13.29 -5.10 -8.18
N PHE A 177 12.31 -4.25 -7.87
CA PHE A 177 10.99 -4.71 -7.42
C PHE A 177 10.26 -5.58 -8.46
N ALA A 178 10.44 -5.29 -9.76
CA ALA A 178 9.81 -6.04 -10.84
C ALA A 178 10.15 -7.54 -10.80
N ASP A 179 11.41 -7.89 -10.55
CA ASP A 179 11.82 -9.28 -10.40
C ASP A 179 11.06 -9.97 -9.27
N SER A 180 10.88 -9.28 -8.13
CA SER A 180 10.14 -9.83 -7.00
C SER A 180 8.66 -10.06 -7.31
N VAL A 181 8.05 -9.17 -8.10
CA VAL A 181 6.67 -9.32 -8.60
C VAL A 181 6.56 -10.54 -9.50
N TYR A 182 7.44 -10.69 -10.49
CA TYR A 182 7.42 -11.81 -11.42
C TYR A 182 7.69 -13.15 -10.73
N GLN A 183 8.65 -13.22 -9.80
CA GLN A 183 8.92 -14.44 -9.04
C GLN A 183 7.72 -14.87 -8.19
N PHE A 184 7.04 -13.91 -7.54
CA PHE A 184 5.85 -14.20 -6.75
C PHE A 184 4.68 -14.65 -7.65
N ALA A 185 4.42 -13.92 -8.74
CA ALA A 185 3.37 -14.27 -9.70
C ALA A 185 3.64 -15.64 -10.34
N LYS A 186 4.89 -16.00 -10.63
CA LYS A 186 5.26 -17.33 -11.13
C LYS A 186 5.02 -18.44 -10.10
N LYS A 187 5.26 -18.15 -8.82
CA LYS A 187 5.07 -19.11 -7.72
C LYS A 187 3.58 -19.39 -7.43
N TYR A 188 2.73 -18.38 -7.53
CA TYR A 188 1.32 -18.46 -7.09
C TYR A 188 0.28 -18.32 -8.20
N GLY A 189 0.68 -17.86 -9.38
CA GLY A 189 -0.16 -17.81 -10.55
C GLY A 189 -0.50 -19.20 -11.04
N THR A 190 -1.72 -19.37 -11.54
CA THR A 190 -2.14 -20.57 -12.25
C THR A 190 -1.40 -20.64 -13.59
N SER A 191 -0.19 -21.22 -13.56
CA SER A 191 0.61 -21.68 -14.70
C SER A 191 0.50 -20.88 -16.00
N VAL A 192 0.94 -19.62 -16.03
CA VAL A 192 1.29 -18.93 -17.30
C VAL A 192 2.44 -17.93 -17.05
N PHE A 193 3.67 -18.45 -17.03
CA PHE A 193 4.89 -17.71 -17.39
C PHE A 193 5.77 -18.65 -18.21
#